data_AF-A0A2W4STT0-F1
#
_entry.id   AF-A0A2W4STT0-F1
#
_cell.length_a   1.000
_cell.length_b   1.000
_cell.length_c   1.000
_cell.angle_alpha   90.00
_cell.angle_beta   90.00
_cell.angle_gamma   90.00
#
_symmetry.space_group_name_H-M   'P 1'
#
loop_
_entity.id
_entity.type
_entity.pdbx_description
1 polymer ?
#
loop_
_entity_poly.entity_id
_entity_poly.type
_entity_poly.pdbx_seq_one_letter_code
_entity_poly.pdbx_strand_id
1 'polypeptide(L)'
;MEFLSIFSIFVMACFVGYYVVWSVTPALHTPLMAVTNAISSVIVVGALIASSAAVGGSETSKWLGLVAVVLASVNIFGGFAVTRRMLAMYKKKEKKAAVPAAAAK
;
A
#
# COMPACT_ATOMS: atom_id res chain seq x y z
N MET A 1 0.94 -12.17 23.82
CA MET A 1 2.13 -11.30 23.80
C MET A 1 1.97 -10.31 24.93
N GLU A 2 2.94 -10.24 25.83
CA GLU A 2 2.94 -9.25 26.91
C GLU A 2 2.99 -7.83 26.33
N PHE A 3 2.35 -6.87 27.01
CA PHE A 3 2.32 -5.46 26.58
C PHE A 3 3.73 -4.93 26.28
N LEU A 4 4.70 -5.24 27.15
CA LEU A 4 6.09 -4.82 26.99
C LEU A 4 6.71 -5.32 25.68
N SER A 5 6.33 -6.52 25.21
CA SER A 5 6.83 -7.08 23.95
C SER A 5 6.25 -6.33 22.75
N ILE A 6 4.93 -6.09 22.70
CA ILE A 6 4.28 -5.35 21.60
C ILE A 6 4.79 -3.90 21.58
N PHE A 7 4.94 -3.28 22.75
CA PHE A 7 5.46 -1.94 22.88
C PHE A 7 6.92 -1.84 22.38
N SER A 8 7.77 -2.81 22.73
CA SER A 8 9.14 -2.86 22.22
C SER A 8 9.18 -3.00 20.70
N ILE A 9 8.33 -3.86 20.12
CA ILE A 9 8.21 -4.02 18.66
C ILE A 9 7.75 -2.72 18.00
N PHE A 10 6.76 -2.03 18.60
CA PHE A 10 6.27 -0.75 18.09
C PHE A 10 7.39 0.30 18.05
N VAL A 11 8.15 0.46 19.14
CA VAL A 11 9.27 1.41 19.20
C VAL A 11 10.34 1.06 18.18
N MET A 12 10.73 -0.21 18.04
CA MET A 12 11.70 -0.63 17.00
C MET A 12 11.17 -0.40 15.59
N ALA A 13 9.90 -0.66 15.33
CA ALA A 13 9.28 -0.40 14.02
C ALA A 13 9.32 1.09 13.65
N CYS A 14 9.14 2.00 14.61
CA CYS A 14 9.30 3.44 14.39
C CYS A 14 10.72 3.81 13.97
N PHE A 15 11.75 3.27 14.66
CA PHE A 15 13.15 3.50 14.27
C PHE A 15 13.43 2.98 12.85
N VAL A 16 13.01 1.75 12.54
CA VAL A 16 13.18 1.18 11.20
C VAL A 16 12.48 2.04 10.14
N GLY A 17 11.24 2.46 10.39
CA GLY A 17 10.48 3.31 9.47
C GLY A 17 11.18 4.64 9.18
N TYR A 18 11.74 5.29 10.21
CA TYR A 18 12.50 6.53 10.06
C TYR A 18 13.72 6.36 9.15
N TYR A 19 14.56 5.36 9.41
CA TYR A 19 15.76 5.10 8.59
C TYR A 19 15.42 4.71 7.15
N VAL A 20 14.35 3.94 6.94
CA VAL A 20 13.89 3.54 5.60
C VAL A 20 13.45 4.75 4.77
N VAL A 21 12.71 5.68 5.36
CA VAL A 21 12.22 6.88 4.65
C VAL A 21 13.34 7.91 4.43
N TRP A 22 14.32 8.00 5.33
CA TRP A 22 15.43 8.95 5.19
C TRP A 22 16.35 8.61 4.00
N SER A 23 16.46 7.34 3.62
CA SER A 23 17.35 6.88 2.54
C SER A 23 16.71 6.91 1.13
N VAL A 24 15.61 7.63 0.94
CA VAL A 24 14.94 7.73 -0.38
C VAL A 24 15.54 8.87 -1.22
N THR A 25 15.57 8.68 -2.54
CA THR A 25 16.01 9.75 -3.45
C THR A 25 14.94 10.84 -3.57
N PRO A 26 15.31 12.14 -3.70
CA PRO A 26 14.33 13.23 -3.70
C PRO A 26 13.25 13.12 -4.79
N ALA A 27 13.60 12.55 -5.93
CA ALA A 27 12.67 12.32 -7.03
C ALA A 27 11.57 11.30 -6.70
N LEU A 28 11.72 10.49 -5.64
CA LEU A 28 10.76 9.45 -5.25
C LEU A 28 9.85 9.85 -4.07
N HIS A 29 9.93 11.05 -3.50
CA HIS A 29 9.05 11.43 -2.39
C HIS A 29 7.55 11.38 -2.76
N THR A 30 7.18 11.83 -3.96
CA THR A 30 5.79 11.76 -4.42
C THR A 30 5.31 10.31 -4.63
N PRO A 31 6.06 9.44 -5.33
CA PRO A 31 5.78 8.00 -5.34
C PRO A 31 5.76 7.35 -3.96
N LEU A 32 6.66 7.73 -3.05
CA LEU A 32 6.75 7.20 -1.70
C LEU A 32 5.49 7.52 -0.89
N MET A 33 4.97 8.74 -1.00
CA MET A 33 3.69 9.13 -0.39
C MET A 33 2.54 8.26 -0.89
N ALA A 34 2.52 7.91 -2.19
CA ALA A 34 1.51 7.01 -2.73
C ALA A 34 1.66 5.57 -2.20
N VAL A 35 2.91 5.07 -2.11
CA VAL A 35 3.20 3.75 -1.54
C VAL A 35 2.78 3.67 -0.08
N THR A 36 3.09 4.67 0.76
CA THR A 36 2.71 4.65 2.18
C THR A 36 1.20 4.71 2.37
N ASN A 37 0.47 5.43 1.51
CA ASN A 37 -0.99 5.37 1.47
C ASN A 37 -1.48 3.95 1.12
N ALA A 38 -0.90 3.30 0.12
CA ALA A 38 -1.23 1.91 -0.22
C ALA A 38 -0.91 0.90 0.90
N ILE A 39 0.19 1.09 1.63
CA ILE A 39 0.58 0.22 2.75
C ILE A 39 -0.38 0.40 3.95
N SER A 40 -0.93 1.60 4.15
CA SER A 40 -1.89 1.87 5.22
C SER A 40 -3.15 0.99 5.15
N SER A 41 -3.41 0.39 4.00
CA SER A 41 -4.44 -0.63 3.79
C SER A 41 -4.36 -1.88 4.67
N VAL A 42 -3.31 -2.06 5.47
CA VAL A 42 -3.23 -3.13 6.49
C VAL A 42 -4.44 -3.15 7.44
N ILE A 43 -5.17 -2.03 7.55
CA ILE A 43 -6.47 -1.93 8.23
C ILE A 43 -7.50 -2.98 7.78
N VAL A 44 -7.36 -3.56 6.57
CA VAL A 44 -8.22 -4.65 6.09
C VAL A 44 -8.22 -5.86 7.03
N VAL A 45 -7.09 -6.14 7.69
CA VAL A 45 -7.01 -7.23 8.68
C VAL A 45 -7.95 -6.95 9.85
N GLY A 46 -7.96 -5.71 10.34
CA GLY A 46 -8.88 -5.27 11.38
C GLY A 46 -10.34 -5.30 10.91
N ALA A 47 -10.61 -4.87 9.68
CA ALA A 47 -11.95 -4.89 9.10
C ALA A 47 -12.52 -6.31 8.97
N LEU A 48 -11.70 -7.28 8.56
CA LEU A 48 -12.09 -8.68 8.47
C LEU A 48 -12.39 -9.28 9.85
N ILE A 49 -11.57 -8.97 10.86
CA ILE A 49 -11.81 -9.42 12.25
C ILE A 49 -13.09 -8.77 12.81
N ALA A 50 -13.31 -7.48 12.56
CA ALA A 50 -14.52 -6.79 12.99
C ALA A 50 -15.77 -7.34 12.29
N SER A 51 -15.66 -7.66 11.00
CA SER A 51 -16.75 -8.26 10.22
C SER A 51 -17.06 -9.69 10.66
N SER A 52 -16.07 -10.48 11.07
CA SER A 52 -16.29 -11.85 11.56
C SER A 52 -16.86 -11.86 12.98
N ALA A 53 -16.45 -10.93 13.83
CA ALA A 53 -17.02 -10.73 15.18
C ALA A 53 -18.50 -10.32 15.15
N ALA A 54 -19.01 -9.87 14.00
CA ALA A 54 -20.41 -9.54 13.81
C ALA A 54 -21.31 -10.77 13.55
N VAL A 55 -20.74 -11.96 13.33
CA VAL A 55 -21.46 -13.23 13.24
C VAL A 55 -21.92 -13.63 14.65
N GLY A 56 -23.02 -13.01 15.11
CA GLY A 56 -23.59 -13.19 16.46
C GLY A 56 -23.75 -11.89 17.27
N GLY A 57 -23.29 -10.75 16.74
CA GLY A 57 -23.44 -9.43 17.34
C GLY A 57 -24.68 -8.64 16.88
N SER A 58 -24.81 -7.39 17.35
CA SER A 58 -25.86 -6.45 16.92
C SER A 58 -25.81 -6.21 15.40
N GLU A 59 -26.97 -6.06 14.75
CA GLU A 59 -27.07 -5.78 13.30
C GLU A 59 -26.22 -4.57 12.89
N THR A 60 -26.03 -3.59 13.78
CA THR A 60 -25.17 -2.43 13.56
C THR A 60 -23.70 -2.81 13.34
N SER A 61 -23.15 -3.79 14.08
CA SER A 61 -21.74 -4.19 13.92
C SER A 61 -21.50 -4.93 12.60
N LYS A 62 -22.49 -5.67 12.10
CA LYS A 62 -22.44 -6.30 10.77
C LYS A 62 -22.31 -5.26 9.67
N TRP A 63 -23.17 -4.25 9.69
CA TRP A 63 -23.15 -3.18 8.69
C TRP A 63 -21.86 -2.36 8.76
N LEU A 64 -21.37 -2.04 9.97
CA LEU A 64 -20.10 -1.33 10.13
C LEU A 64 -18.91 -2.16 9.66
N GLY A 65 -18.88 -3.46 9.95
CA GLY A 65 -17.84 -4.37 9.45
C GLY A 65 -17.84 -4.46 7.93
N LEU A 66 -19.02 -4.59 7.31
CA LEU A 66 -19.16 -4.59 5.85
C LEU A 66 -18.63 -3.29 5.23
N VAL A 67 -19.03 -2.13 5.76
CA VAL A 67 -18.56 -0.82 5.30
C VAL A 67 -17.05 -0.69 5.47
N ALA A 68 -16.50 -1.14 6.60
CA ALA A 68 -15.06 -1.13 6.84
C ALA A 68 -14.29 -1.96 5.81
N VAL A 69 -14.78 -3.15 5.43
CA VAL A 69 -14.15 -3.99 4.41
C VAL A 69 -14.22 -3.33 3.02
N VAL A 70 -15.35 -2.70 2.67
CA VAL A 70 -15.50 -1.99 1.40
C VAL A 70 -14.53 -0.80 1.34
N LEU A 71 -14.47 0.02 2.38
CA LEU A 71 -13.57 1.18 2.42
C LEU A 71 -12.09 0.76 2.41
N ALA A 72 -11.72 -0.28 3.15
CA ALA A 72 -10.37 -0.83 3.13
C ALA A 72 -10.01 -1.34 1.72
N SER A 73 -10.94 -2.00 1.05
CA SER A 73 -10.75 -2.49 -0.33
C SER A 73 -10.50 -1.34 -1.31
N VAL A 74 -11.27 -0.26 -1.23
CA VAL A 74 -11.04 0.94 -2.07
C VAL A 74 -9.64 1.52 -1.84
N ASN A 75 -9.17 1.58 -0.59
CA ASN A 75 -7.82 2.05 -0.27
C ASN A 75 -6.73 1.12 -0.84
N ILE A 76 -6.92 -0.21 -0.77
CA ILE A 76 -6.01 -1.20 -1.38
C ILE A 76 -5.92 -0.98 -2.88
N PHE A 77 -7.05 -1.10 -3.58
CA PHE A 77 -7.05 -1.09 -5.04
C PHE A 77 -6.64 0.29 -5.58
N GLY A 78 -7.16 1.37 -5.01
CA GLY A 78 -6.80 2.73 -5.40
C GLY A 78 -5.34 3.04 -5.12
N GLY A 79 -4.87 2.74 -3.91
CA GLY A 79 -3.50 3.01 -3.48
C GLY A 79 -2.47 2.28 -4.35
N PHE A 80 -2.64 0.97 -4.57
CA PHE A 80 -1.71 0.18 -5.37
C PHE A 80 -1.79 0.47 -6.87
N ALA A 81 -2.97 0.77 -7.42
CA ALA A 81 -3.12 1.12 -8.84
C ALA A 81 -2.42 2.45 -9.18
N VAL A 82 -2.64 3.48 -8.34
CA VAL A 82 -1.99 4.80 -8.51
C VAL A 82 -0.48 4.67 -8.33
N THR A 83 -0.04 3.97 -7.29
CA THR A 83 1.39 3.73 -7.03
C THR A 83 2.09 3.06 -8.21
N ARG A 84 1.49 2.02 -8.80
CA ARG A 84 2.04 1.35 -9.99
C ARG A 84 2.15 2.32 -11.16
N ARG A 85 1.13 3.14 -11.40
CA ARG A 85 1.15 4.16 -12.47
C ARG A 85 2.25 5.19 -12.24
N MET A 86 2.46 5.62 -10.99
CA MET A 86 3.52 6.56 -10.63
C MET A 86 4.91 5.96 -10.85
N LEU A 87 5.16 4.75 -10.36
CA LEU A 87 6.46 4.07 -10.50
C LEU A 87 6.75 3.68 -11.96
N ALA A 88 5.73 3.41 -12.78
CA ALA A 88 5.90 3.12 -14.20
C ALA A 88 6.49 4.31 -14.99
N MET A 89 6.28 5.56 -14.53
CA MET A 89 6.85 6.75 -15.15
C MET A 89 8.38 6.86 -14.96
N TYR A 90 8.93 6.15 -13.96
CA TYR A 90 10.38 6.12 -13.68
C TYR A 90 11.09 4.95 -14.37
N LYS A 91 10.34 3.99 -14.95
CA LYS A 91 10.93 2.96 -15.79
C LYS A 91 11.32 3.58 -17.12
N LYS A 92 12.61 3.48 -17.47
CA LYS A 92 13.10 3.81 -18.81
C LYS A 92 12.28 2.99 -19.82
N LYS A 93 11.54 3.64 -20.72
CA LYS A 93 10.89 2.96 -21.85
C LYS A 93 11.98 2.09 -22.50
N GLU A 94 11.78 0.78 -22.56
CA GLU A 94 12.61 -0.05 -23.43
C GLU A 94 12.56 0.60 -24.80
N LYS A 95 13.72 1.05 -25.27
CA LYS A 95 13.87 1.64 -26.59
C LYS A 95 13.53 0.52 -27.55
N LYS A 96 12.27 0.44 -27.99
CA LYS A 96 11.85 -0.47 -29.07
C LYS A 96 12.89 -0.29 -30.17
N ALA A 97 13.67 -1.34 -30.40
CA ALA A 97 14.83 -1.31 -31.28
C ALA A 97 14.42 -0.59 -32.57
N ALA A 98 15.12 0.49 -32.88
CA ALA A 98 14.95 1.18 -34.15
C ALA A 98 15.23 0.13 -35.23
N VAL A 99 14.19 -0.22 -36.00
CA VAL A 99 14.38 -1.03 -37.20
C VAL A 99 15.30 -0.21 -38.11
N PRO A 100 16.51 -0.71 -38.45
CA PRO A 100 17.41 0.04 -39.30
C PRO A 100 16.75 0.16 -40.69
N ALA A 101 16.60 1.40 -41.13
CA ALA A 101 16.23 1.73 -42.49
C ALA A 101 17.38 1.32 -43.42
N ALA A 102 17.36 0.09 -43.92
CA ALA A 102 18.22 -0.32 -45.01
C ALA A 102 17.62 -1.55 -45.70
N ALA A 103 17.14 -1.33 -46.93
CA ALA A 103 17.19 -2.23 -48.10
C ALA A 103 15.85 -2.25 -48.87
N ALA A 104 15.67 -1.25 -49.73
CA ALA A 104 15.07 -1.45 -51.04
C ALA A 104 15.59 -0.32 -51.94
N LYS A 105 16.68 -0.65 -52.65
CA LYS A 105 17.06 0.02 -53.88
C LYS A 105 15.98 -0.24 -54.94
#